data_AF-A0A117S6F0-F1
#
_entry.id   AF-A0A117S6F0-F1
#
_cell.length_a   1.000
_cell.length_b   1.000
_cell.length_c   1.000
_cell.angle_alpha   90.00
_cell.angle_beta   90.00
_cell.angle_gamma   90.00
#
_symmetry.space_group_name_H-M   'P 1'
#
loop_
_entity.id
_entity.type
_entity.pdbx_description
1 polymer ?
#
loop_
_entity_poly.entity_id
_entity_poly.type
_entity_poly.pdbx_seq_one_letter_code
_entity_poly.pdbx_strand_id
1 'polypeptide(L)'
;MRTILRGLLEDRRLLVFRSQFVDGVTPRMMYVTPGIENVTRGPFGDLPEDERLAEFAAWLESFVEFGEVTVAEDPHNKPPDVMLARVDPVEDEFWSIRVTDPDEYPGIRALGAFVAHDEFAALTWDYRESIADDFDGEVEEVRAQWKALFGAVKPFSGGKIDEYLSNARPI
;
A
#
# COMPACT_ATOMS: atom_id res chain seq x y z
N MET A 1 5.81 -17.84 3.51
CA MET A 1 5.12 -16.77 2.75
C MET A 1 4.47 -17.29 1.46
N ARG A 2 5.24 -17.72 0.44
CA ARG A 2 4.70 -18.10 -0.90
C ARG A 2 3.51 -19.07 -0.91
N THR A 3 3.52 -20.12 -0.08
CA THR A 3 2.39 -21.08 0.00
C THR A 3 1.11 -20.43 0.54
N ILE A 4 1.24 -19.54 1.53
CA ILE A 4 0.10 -18.81 2.11
C ILE A 4 -0.46 -17.85 1.07
N LEU A 5 0.40 -17.05 0.42
CA LEU A 5 -0.01 -16.13 -0.64
C LEU A 5 -0.78 -16.85 -1.75
N ARG A 6 -0.30 -18.02 -2.20
CA ARG A 6 -1.01 -18.82 -3.21
C ARG A 6 -2.43 -19.16 -2.74
N GLY A 7 -2.59 -19.68 -1.53
CA GLY A 7 -3.91 -20.01 -0.99
C GLY A 7 -4.82 -18.79 -0.88
N LEU A 8 -4.29 -17.65 -0.41
CA LEU A 8 -5.05 -16.40 -0.33
C LEU A 8 -5.51 -15.88 -1.70
N LEU A 9 -4.68 -16.06 -2.75
CA LEU A 9 -5.03 -15.71 -4.12
C LEU A 9 -6.07 -16.67 -4.71
N GLU A 10 -5.91 -17.98 -4.48
CA GLU A 10 -6.86 -19.02 -4.91
C GLU A 10 -8.25 -18.81 -4.26
N ASP A 11 -8.26 -18.46 -2.97
CA ASP A 11 -9.47 -18.16 -2.19
C ASP A 11 -10.02 -16.74 -2.45
N ARG A 12 -9.35 -15.94 -3.30
CA ARG A 12 -9.70 -14.54 -3.61
C ARG A 12 -9.77 -13.62 -2.38
N ARG A 13 -9.06 -13.97 -1.31
CA ARG A 13 -8.88 -13.11 -0.13
C ARG A 13 -7.86 -12.01 -0.37
N LEU A 14 -6.94 -12.26 -1.30
CA LEU A 14 -6.10 -11.26 -1.93
C LEU A 14 -6.26 -11.38 -3.44
N LEU A 15 -5.99 -10.29 -4.14
CA LEU A 15 -5.97 -10.19 -5.59
C LEU A 15 -4.62 -9.63 -6.02
N VAL A 16 -4.12 -10.05 -7.18
CA VAL A 16 -2.95 -9.40 -7.78
C VAL A 16 -3.42 -8.10 -8.39
N PHE A 17 -2.94 -6.98 -7.86
CA PHE A 17 -3.14 -5.68 -8.48
C PHE A 17 -2.34 -5.64 -9.78
N ARG A 18 -3.03 -5.39 -10.89
CA ARG A 18 -2.44 -5.40 -12.23
C ARG A 18 -2.58 -4.02 -12.82
N SER A 19 -1.49 -3.56 -13.43
CA SER A 19 -1.53 -2.31 -14.14
C SER A 19 -2.56 -2.35 -15.28
N GLN A 20 -3.27 -1.25 -15.46
CA GLN A 20 -4.21 -1.03 -16.56
C GLN A 20 -3.53 -0.47 -17.82
N PHE A 21 -2.30 0.02 -17.69
CA PHE A 21 -1.55 0.66 -18.78
C PHE A 21 -0.45 -0.22 -19.36
N VAL A 22 0.07 -1.17 -18.58
CA VAL A 22 1.16 -2.07 -18.97
C VAL A 22 0.63 -3.49 -19.08
N ASP A 23 0.64 -4.02 -20.30
CA ASP A 23 0.37 -5.42 -20.55
C ASP A 23 1.55 -6.30 -20.05
N GLY A 24 1.29 -7.15 -19.05
CA GLY A 24 2.19 -8.26 -18.70
C GLY A 24 2.68 -8.26 -17.26
N VAL A 25 3.97 -8.59 -17.08
CA VAL A 25 4.63 -8.70 -15.78
C VAL A 25 5.26 -7.36 -15.44
N THR A 26 4.78 -6.74 -14.37
CA THR A 26 5.34 -5.53 -13.80
C THR A 26 6.57 -5.87 -12.94
N PRO A 27 7.58 -4.98 -12.84
CA PRO A 27 8.78 -5.27 -12.07
C PRO A 27 8.53 -5.40 -10.56
N ARG A 28 7.51 -4.71 -10.03
CA ARG A 28 7.02 -4.92 -8.67
C ARG A 28 5.67 -5.64 -8.69
N MET A 29 5.38 -6.40 -7.64
CA MET A 29 4.08 -7.02 -7.43
C MET A 29 3.36 -6.36 -6.27
N MET A 30 2.06 -6.12 -6.44
CA MET A 30 1.19 -5.70 -5.36
C MET A 30 0.02 -6.67 -5.22
N TYR A 31 -0.26 -7.04 -3.97
CA TYR A 31 -1.43 -7.81 -3.57
C TYR A 31 -2.38 -6.89 -2.82
N VAL A 32 -3.63 -6.86 -3.23
CA VAL A 32 -4.65 -6.00 -2.63
C VAL A 32 -5.80 -6.83 -2.07
N THR A 33 -6.44 -6.35 -1.01
CA THR A 33 -7.73 -6.90 -0.59
C THR A 33 -8.81 -6.56 -1.60
N PRO A 34 -9.92 -7.32 -1.65
CA PRO A 34 -11.06 -6.97 -2.51
C PRO A 34 -11.60 -5.56 -2.27
N GLY A 35 -11.49 -5.02 -1.06
CA GLY A 35 -11.91 -3.66 -0.74
C GLY A 35 -11.12 -2.60 -1.51
N ILE A 36 -9.78 -2.72 -1.52
CA ILE A 36 -8.91 -1.82 -2.31
C ILE A 36 -9.16 -2.02 -3.80
N GLU A 37 -9.16 -3.27 -4.28
CA GLU A 37 -9.40 -3.57 -5.70
C GLU A 37 -10.68 -2.92 -6.23
N ASN A 38 -11.76 -2.99 -5.44
CA ASN A 38 -13.07 -2.45 -5.84
C ASN A 38 -13.05 -0.93 -6.03
N VAL A 39 -12.24 -0.20 -5.27
CA VAL A 39 -12.19 1.28 -5.35
C VAL A 39 -11.09 1.79 -6.28
N THR A 40 -10.16 0.92 -6.69
CA THR A 40 -9.07 1.29 -7.60
C THR A 40 -9.32 0.84 -9.05
N ARG A 41 -10.45 0.17 -9.31
CA ARG A 41 -10.85 -0.21 -10.67
C ARG A 41 -11.85 0.78 -11.25
N GLY A 42 -11.43 1.48 -12.29
CA GLY A 42 -12.30 2.36 -13.06
C GLY A 42 -13.41 1.62 -13.82
N PRO A 43 -14.28 2.36 -14.54
CA PRO A 43 -14.20 3.81 -14.76
C PRO A 43 -14.57 4.62 -13.51
N PHE A 44 -13.86 5.73 -13.31
CA PHE A 44 -14.15 6.73 -12.28
C PHE A 44 -15.12 7.78 -12.84
N GLY A 45 -16.02 8.30 -12.00
CA GLY A 45 -16.91 9.41 -12.37
C GLY A 45 -16.23 10.79 -12.32
N ASP A 46 -17.03 11.85 -12.44
CA ASP A 46 -16.58 13.25 -12.42
C ASP A 46 -16.75 13.92 -11.04
N LEU A 47 -17.07 13.15 -9.99
CA LEU A 47 -17.21 13.70 -8.65
C LEU A 47 -15.82 13.84 -7.97
N PRO A 48 -15.64 14.78 -7.02
CA PRO A 48 -14.38 14.92 -6.28
C PRO A 48 -13.89 13.62 -5.61
N GLU A 49 -14.81 12.77 -5.17
CA GLU A 49 -14.48 11.47 -4.60
C GLU A 49 -13.89 10.53 -5.66
N ASP A 50 -14.50 10.48 -6.84
CA ASP A 50 -14.03 9.67 -7.97
C ASP A 50 -12.63 10.12 -8.44
N GLU A 51 -12.36 11.43 -8.43
CA GLU A 51 -11.04 12.00 -8.75
C GLU A 51 -9.97 11.51 -7.75
N ARG A 52 -10.26 11.54 -6.44
CA ARG A 52 -9.34 11.01 -5.41
C ARG A 52 -9.10 9.51 -5.59
N LEU A 53 -10.13 8.73 -5.90
CA LEU A 53 -9.99 7.29 -6.15
C LEU A 53 -9.21 7.00 -7.43
N ALA A 54 -9.35 7.84 -8.47
CA ALA A 54 -8.55 7.75 -9.68
C ALA A 54 -7.07 8.01 -9.39
N GLU A 55 -6.74 9.03 -8.59
CA GLU A 55 -5.37 9.29 -8.15
C GLU A 55 -4.84 8.15 -7.29
N PHE A 56 -5.66 7.60 -6.39
CA PHE A 56 -5.27 6.43 -5.60
C PHE A 56 -4.89 5.25 -6.50
N ALA A 57 -5.71 4.94 -7.50
CA ALA A 57 -5.39 3.92 -8.48
C ALA A 57 -4.08 4.24 -9.23
N ALA A 58 -3.91 5.47 -9.73
CA ALA A 58 -2.71 5.89 -10.45
C ALA A 58 -1.42 5.76 -9.62
N TRP A 59 -1.48 6.01 -8.32
CA TRP A 59 -0.35 5.82 -7.42
C TRP A 59 -0.01 4.34 -7.20
N LEU A 60 -1.00 3.46 -7.07
CA LEU A 60 -0.77 2.01 -7.01
C LEU A 60 -0.23 1.45 -8.33
N GLU A 61 -0.70 1.98 -9.46
CA GLU A 61 -0.20 1.69 -10.81
C GLU A 61 1.28 2.08 -10.92
N SER A 62 1.63 3.32 -10.55
CA SER A 62 3.02 3.82 -10.53
C SER A 62 3.93 2.94 -9.67
N PHE A 63 3.44 2.45 -8.52
CA PHE A 63 4.19 1.51 -7.70
C PHE A 63 4.55 0.24 -8.47
N VAL A 64 3.56 -0.43 -9.08
CA VAL A 64 3.80 -1.71 -9.77
C VAL A 64 4.64 -1.51 -11.04
N GLU A 65 4.43 -0.42 -11.76
CA GLU A 65 5.13 -0.05 -13.00
C GLU A 65 6.58 0.38 -12.81
N PHE A 66 7.14 0.22 -11.62
CA PHE A 66 8.54 0.55 -11.29
C PHE A 66 8.87 2.05 -11.30
N GLY A 67 7.87 2.89 -11.02
CA GLY A 67 8.10 4.31 -10.69
C GLY A 67 9.10 4.47 -9.54
N GLU A 68 9.83 5.59 -9.51
CA GLU A 68 10.64 5.94 -8.34
C GLU A 68 9.73 6.05 -7.12
N VAL A 69 10.06 5.34 -6.04
CA VAL A 69 9.30 5.40 -4.79
C VAL A 69 10.08 6.24 -3.79
N THR A 70 9.54 7.39 -3.40
CA THR A 70 10.09 8.16 -2.28
C THR A 70 9.71 7.46 -0.97
N VAL A 71 10.68 7.33 -0.06
CA VAL A 71 10.47 6.56 1.19
C VAL A 71 10.90 7.36 2.43
N ALA A 72 10.01 7.44 3.41
CA ALA A 72 10.30 7.98 4.74
C ALA A 72 10.40 6.83 5.75
N GLU A 73 11.61 6.57 6.23
CA GLU A 73 11.90 5.45 7.15
C GLU A 73 11.62 5.79 8.62
N ASP A 74 11.73 7.06 9.02
CA ASP A 74 11.43 7.53 10.37
C ASP A 74 9.91 7.73 10.53
N PRO A 75 9.22 6.95 11.39
CA PRO A 75 7.78 7.06 11.56
C PRO A 75 7.32 8.41 12.13
N HIS A 76 8.20 9.15 12.83
CA HIS A 76 7.87 10.38 13.55
C HIS A 76 8.31 11.66 12.83
N ASN A 77 9.09 11.55 11.76
CA ASN A 77 9.58 12.68 10.98
C ASN A 77 9.48 12.40 9.48
N LYS A 78 8.25 12.51 8.94
CA LYS A 78 7.94 12.18 7.55
C LYS A 78 7.64 13.43 6.74
N PRO A 79 8.28 13.63 5.57
CA PRO A 79 7.83 14.63 4.61
C PRO A 79 6.36 14.41 4.21
N PRO A 80 5.61 15.49 3.89
CA PRO A 80 4.19 15.40 3.57
C PRO A 80 3.91 14.65 2.26
N ASP A 81 4.84 14.71 1.31
CA ASP A 81 4.79 14.31 -0.11
C ASP A 81 5.48 12.97 -0.41
N VAL A 82 5.83 12.20 0.62
CA VAL A 82 6.45 10.89 0.45
C VAL A 82 5.44 9.85 0.01
N MET A 83 5.81 9.00 -0.95
CA MET A 83 4.94 7.93 -1.43
C MET A 83 4.76 6.82 -0.44
N LEU A 84 5.85 6.37 0.19
CA LEU A 84 5.82 5.27 1.13
C LEU A 84 6.41 5.72 2.46
N ALA A 85 5.70 5.47 3.55
CA ALA A 85 6.15 5.86 4.87
C ALA A 85 6.04 4.70 5.84
N ARG A 86 7.08 4.50 6.65
CA ARG A 86 7.08 3.47 7.70
C ARG A 86 6.08 3.81 8.79
N VAL A 87 5.36 2.82 9.29
CA VAL A 87 4.35 2.99 10.35
C VAL A 87 4.97 2.67 11.70
N ASP A 88 4.60 3.43 12.74
CA ASP A 88 5.00 3.12 14.11
C ASP A 88 4.10 1.99 14.65
N PRO A 89 4.66 1.02 15.39
CA PRO A 89 6.06 0.81 15.72
C PRO A 89 6.81 0.10 14.59
N VAL A 90 8.08 0.48 14.42
CA VAL A 90 8.93 0.05 13.29
C VAL A 90 9.08 -1.47 13.22
N GLU A 91 9.15 -2.15 14.37
CA GLU A 91 9.33 -3.60 14.48
C GLU A 91 8.18 -4.43 13.90
N ASP A 92 7.03 -3.83 13.64
CA ASP A 92 5.89 -4.50 13.02
C ASP A 92 5.93 -4.48 11.50
N GLU A 93 6.82 -3.70 10.90
CA GLU A 93 7.08 -3.70 9.46
C GLU A 93 5.88 -3.33 8.58
N PHE A 94 4.94 -2.53 9.13
CA PHE A 94 3.87 -1.92 8.36
C PHE A 94 4.33 -0.62 7.70
N TRP A 95 3.72 -0.36 6.55
CA TRP A 95 4.00 0.79 5.70
C TRP A 95 2.68 1.39 5.22
N SER A 96 2.70 2.69 4.99
CA SER A 96 1.60 3.45 4.42
C SER A 96 2.02 3.97 3.05
N ILE A 97 1.31 3.56 2.01
CA ILE A 97 1.29 4.28 0.73
C ILE A 97 0.44 5.53 0.95
N ARG A 98 0.97 6.70 0.61
CA ARG A 98 0.35 8.00 0.84
C ARG A 98 0.13 8.68 -0.50
N VAL A 99 -1.13 8.80 -0.87
CA VAL A 99 -1.57 9.56 -2.03
C VAL A 99 -1.87 10.95 -1.52
N THR A 100 -1.14 11.96 -1.99
CA THR A 100 -1.36 13.36 -1.58
C THR A 100 -2.16 14.15 -2.59
N ASP A 101 -2.29 13.64 -3.82
CA ASP A 101 -3.03 14.28 -4.88
C ASP A 101 -4.53 13.92 -4.86
N PRO A 102 -5.40 14.82 -5.35
CA PRO A 102 -5.08 16.21 -5.67
C PRO A 102 -4.92 17.06 -4.39
N ASP A 103 -4.08 18.10 -4.44
CA ASP A 103 -3.72 18.95 -3.28
C ASP A 103 -4.92 19.66 -2.63
N GLU A 104 -6.03 19.80 -3.36
CA GLU A 104 -7.27 20.43 -2.92
C GLU A 104 -8.05 19.61 -1.88
N TYR A 105 -7.82 18.29 -1.82
CA TYR A 105 -8.49 17.39 -0.88
C TYR A 105 -7.47 16.69 0.03
N PRO A 106 -7.87 16.24 1.22
CA PRO A 106 -6.96 15.41 2.00
C PRO A 106 -6.63 14.13 1.24
N GLY A 107 -5.42 13.62 1.42
CA GLY A 107 -4.96 12.44 0.70
C GLY A 107 -5.69 11.13 1.03
N ILE A 108 -5.35 10.06 0.33
CA ILE A 108 -5.74 8.67 0.68
C ILE A 108 -4.51 7.96 1.25
N ARG A 109 -4.71 7.06 2.23
CA ARG A 109 -3.67 6.16 2.71
C ARG A 109 -4.08 4.73 2.49
N ALA A 110 -3.16 3.91 1.99
CA ALA A 110 -3.28 2.46 2.03
C ALA A 110 -2.22 1.89 2.96
N LEU A 111 -2.63 1.07 3.92
CA LEU A 111 -1.71 0.42 4.86
C LEU A 111 -1.51 -1.04 4.46
N GLY A 112 -0.29 -1.51 4.66
CA GLY A 112 0.10 -2.84 4.26
C GLY A 112 1.51 -3.17 4.70
N ALA A 113 2.05 -4.28 4.21
CA ALA A 113 3.43 -4.63 4.47
C ALA A 113 4.03 -5.42 3.32
N PHE A 114 5.37 -5.46 3.28
CA PHE A 114 6.08 -6.27 2.31
C PHE A 114 5.94 -7.76 2.63
N VAL A 115 5.78 -8.57 1.59
CA VAL A 115 5.79 -10.03 1.68
C VAL A 115 7.11 -10.61 1.13
N ALA A 116 7.83 -9.83 0.33
CA ALA A 116 9.20 -10.03 -0.13
C ALA A 116 9.75 -8.71 -0.72
N HIS A 117 11.01 -8.71 -1.19
CA HIS A 117 11.59 -7.63 -1.97
C HIS A 117 10.77 -7.36 -3.26
N ASP A 118 10.39 -6.11 -3.50
CA ASP A 118 9.50 -5.65 -4.58
C ASP A 118 8.09 -6.29 -4.57
N GLU A 119 7.67 -6.91 -3.46
CA GLU A 119 6.34 -7.52 -3.30
C GLU A 119 5.61 -6.93 -2.09
N PHE A 120 4.56 -6.12 -2.33
CA PHE A 120 3.80 -5.43 -1.29
C PHE A 120 2.37 -5.98 -1.17
N ALA A 121 1.86 -6.12 0.06
CA ALA A 121 0.47 -6.45 0.31
C ALA A 121 -0.24 -5.25 0.96
N ALA A 122 -1.05 -4.51 0.19
CA ALA A 122 -1.91 -3.45 0.67
C ALA A 122 -3.23 -4.04 1.18
N LEU A 123 -3.59 -3.76 2.43
CA LEU A 123 -4.64 -4.49 3.14
C LEU A 123 -5.84 -3.63 3.50
N THR A 124 -5.58 -2.44 4.03
CA THR A 124 -6.61 -1.45 4.39
C THR A 124 -6.35 -0.14 3.65
N TRP A 125 -7.39 0.67 3.51
CA TRP A 125 -7.27 2.01 2.97
C TRP A 125 -8.37 2.89 3.57
N ASP A 126 -8.08 4.18 3.68
CA ASP A 126 -9.10 5.19 4.00
C ASP A 126 -8.60 6.58 3.56
N TYR A 127 -9.54 7.52 3.53
CA TYR A 127 -9.28 8.93 3.40
C TYR A 127 -8.54 9.47 4.64
N ARG A 128 -7.56 10.34 4.42
CA ARG A 128 -6.70 10.89 5.47
C ARG A 128 -7.51 11.57 6.57
N GLU A 129 -8.58 12.26 6.23
CA GLU A 129 -9.47 12.94 7.16
C GLU A 129 -10.29 12.00 8.03
N SER A 130 -10.61 10.79 7.55
CA SER A 130 -11.32 9.77 8.33
C SER A 130 -10.46 9.23 9.47
N ILE A 131 -9.15 9.16 9.23
CA ILE A 131 -8.19 8.47 10.11
C ILE A 131 -7.24 9.42 10.85
N ALA A 132 -7.39 10.73 10.64
CA ALA A 132 -6.48 11.73 11.21
C ALA A 132 -6.51 11.74 12.75
N ASP A 133 -7.70 11.54 13.33
CA ASP A 133 -7.92 11.61 14.78
C ASP A 133 -7.61 10.27 15.49
N ASP A 134 -7.57 9.15 14.75
CA ASP A 134 -7.31 7.80 15.29
C ASP A 134 -6.46 6.95 14.34
N PHE A 135 -5.25 7.43 14.04
CA PHE A 135 -4.33 6.68 13.20
C PHE A 135 -3.86 5.37 13.88
N ASP A 136 -3.77 5.33 15.20
CA ASP A 136 -3.40 4.13 15.95
C ASP A 136 -4.45 3.01 15.76
N GLY A 137 -5.74 3.37 15.72
CA GLY A 137 -6.83 2.45 15.37
C GLY A 137 -6.64 1.79 14.00
N GLU A 138 -6.24 2.56 12.99
CA GLU A 138 -5.92 2.03 11.65
C GLU A 138 -4.72 1.07 11.65
N VAL A 139 -3.72 1.36 12.49
CA VAL A 139 -2.56 0.46 12.66
C VAL A 139 -3.00 -0.86 13.30
N GLU A 140 -3.89 -0.82 14.29
CA GLU A 140 -4.47 -2.04 14.87
C GLU A 140 -5.34 -2.80 13.85
N GLU A 141 -6.06 -2.11 12.98
CA GLU A 141 -6.84 -2.74 11.93
C GLU A 141 -5.94 -3.46 10.91
N VAL A 142 -4.89 -2.81 10.40
CA VAL A 142 -3.98 -3.47 9.45
C VAL A 142 -3.25 -4.65 10.10
N ARG A 143 -2.90 -4.57 11.39
CA ARG A 143 -2.36 -5.70 12.17
C ARG A 143 -3.35 -6.86 12.26
N ALA A 144 -4.60 -6.57 12.58
CA ALA A 144 -5.66 -7.56 12.68
C ALA A 144 -5.91 -8.23 11.33
N GLN A 145 -5.95 -7.46 10.25
CA GLN A 145 -6.14 -7.94 8.89
C GLN A 145 -4.95 -8.80 8.43
N TRP A 146 -3.72 -8.38 8.74
CA TRP A 146 -2.53 -9.18 8.50
C TRP A 146 -2.60 -10.53 9.22
N LYS A 147 -2.92 -10.53 10.51
CA LYS A 147 -3.07 -11.75 11.31
C LYS A 147 -4.18 -12.66 10.76
N ALA A 148 -5.28 -12.10 10.29
CA ALA A 148 -6.39 -12.86 9.71
C ALA A 148 -6.02 -13.54 8.38
N LEU A 149 -5.15 -12.91 7.57
CA LEU A 149 -4.72 -13.42 6.27
C LEU A 149 -3.50 -14.36 6.39
N PHE A 150 -2.49 -13.95 7.15
CA PHE A 150 -1.18 -14.59 7.20
C PHE A 150 -0.92 -15.37 8.51
N GLY A 151 -1.85 -15.33 9.47
CA GLY A 151 -1.71 -16.02 10.75
C GLY A 151 -0.61 -15.40 11.62
N ALA A 152 0.30 -16.24 12.12
CA ALA A 152 1.43 -15.81 12.95
C ALA A 152 2.69 -15.44 12.12
N VAL A 153 2.61 -15.47 10.79
CA VAL A 153 3.73 -15.11 9.93
C VAL A 153 3.96 -13.61 10.00
N LYS A 154 5.19 -13.19 10.31
CA LYS A 154 5.58 -11.78 10.31
C LYS A 154 5.73 -11.25 8.87
N PRO A 155 5.52 -9.95 8.65
CA PRO A 155 5.91 -9.32 7.39
C PRO A 155 7.39 -9.49 7.07
N PHE A 156 7.73 -9.28 5.80
CA PHE A 156 9.12 -9.20 5.37
C PHE A 156 9.81 -8.03 6.06
N SER A 157 11.05 -8.25 6.48
CA SER A 157 11.90 -7.25 7.15
C SER A 157 13.25 -7.18 6.45
N GLY A 158 13.84 -6.00 6.47
CA GLY A 158 15.12 -5.64 5.90
C GLY A 158 15.76 -4.54 6.74
N GLY A 159 17.09 -4.53 6.80
CA GLY A 159 17.84 -3.54 7.56
C GLY A 159 17.95 -2.18 6.85
N LYS A 160 17.63 -2.13 5.56
CA LYS A 160 17.76 -0.96 4.69
C LYS A 160 16.66 -0.95 3.63
N ILE A 161 16.35 0.22 3.09
CA ILE A 161 15.25 0.35 2.12
C ILE A 161 15.46 -0.46 0.81
N ASP A 162 16.71 -0.60 0.35
CA ASP A 162 17.06 -1.38 -0.84
C ASP A 162 16.82 -2.90 -0.67
N GLU A 163 16.63 -3.37 0.57
CA GLU A 163 16.24 -4.75 0.85
C GLU A 163 14.72 -4.96 0.68
N TYR A 164 13.90 -3.89 0.72
CA TYR A 164 12.45 -3.95 0.46
C TYR A 164 12.09 -3.62 -0.97
N LEU A 165 12.75 -2.61 -1.55
CA LEU A 165 12.34 -1.99 -2.80
C LEU A 165 13.53 -1.63 -3.68
N SER A 166 13.48 -2.09 -4.92
CA SER A 166 14.28 -1.54 -6.00
C SER A 166 13.83 -0.13 -6.35
N ASN A 167 14.75 0.72 -6.83
CA ASN A 167 14.46 2.08 -7.29
C ASN A 167 13.74 2.95 -6.24
N ALA A 168 14.09 2.76 -4.97
CA ALA A 168 13.63 3.59 -3.86
C ALA A 168 14.58 4.77 -3.63
N ARG A 169 13.99 5.93 -3.34
CA ARG A 169 14.71 7.15 -2.95
C ARG A 169 14.36 7.48 -1.50
N PRO A 170 15.22 7.13 -0.52
CA PRO A 170 15.00 7.53 0.87
C PRO A 170 15.08 9.06 0.99
N ILE A 171 14.20 9.65 1.81
CA ILE A 171 14.10 11.09 2.04
C ILE A 171 14.08 11.44 3.53
#